data_AF-A0A939VYL7-F1
#
_entry.id   AF-A0A939VYL7-F1
#
_cell.length_a   1.000
_cell.length_b   1.000
_cell.length_c   1.000
_cell.angle_alpha   90.00
_cell.angle_beta   90.00
_cell.angle_gamma   90.00
#
_symmetry.space_group_name_H-M   'P 1'
#
loop_
_entity.id
_entity.type
_entity.pdbx_description
1 polymer ?
#
loop_
_entity_poly.entity_id
_entity_poly.type
_entity_poly.pdbx_seq_one_letter_code
_entity_poly.pdbx_strand_id
1 'polypeptide(L)'
;MNIEKIDLTIPQRRLMEIFAKTEVRGDYSDQCVRALLAYARELLNEHGYQSKTLNALLDGTLPRLDFGRYYHMVMCSIYDFDPNTPGTPPEQLSPREYRDSLLNCFPKIFCDLFPEPVQYIAPDQNLLITWEMWYGDLVKQELANIDDEEMRSILRIIYDYIQVCVSGWPIFHQCFMSRWTQYLLTREWPDNEDFYKEKWLEEKELREAFQKTNAYLAKENQEYSDALKERFITIADAARAVLRVAYSQDNVEKEADAWRKRITEGRVDLGDAIAGRQGRKFYSVAKVIRAFQKTNRETITDGQIADAINAKAIPKNRLPQ
;
A
#
# COMPACT_ATOMS: atom_id res chain seq x y z
N MET A 1 3.47 -25.95 6.40
CA MET A 1 4.77 -25.53 5.82
C MET A 1 5.54 -24.87 6.95
N ASN A 2 6.52 -25.58 7.52
CA ASN A 2 7.33 -25.09 8.64
C ASN A 2 8.48 -24.26 8.07
N ILE A 3 8.61 -23.02 8.54
CA ILE A 3 9.75 -22.16 8.25
C ILE A 3 10.90 -22.69 9.13
N GLU A 4 11.78 -23.51 8.55
CA GLU A 4 13.02 -23.88 9.22
C GLU A 4 13.93 -22.65 9.34
N LYS A 5 14.55 -22.53 10.51
CA LYS A 5 15.00 -21.29 11.15
C LYS A 5 16.18 -20.65 10.42
N ILE A 6 16.06 -19.35 10.16
CA ILE A 6 17.23 -18.46 10.08
C ILE A 6 17.91 -18.52 11.45
N ASP A 7 19.16 -18.98 11.51
CA ASP A 7 19.96 -18.99 12.74
C ASP A 7 20.54 -17.59 13.00
N LEU A 8 19.62 -16.68 13.30
CA LEU A 8 19.90 -15.44 14.01
C LEU A 8 20.50 -15.76 15.37
N THR A 9 21.40 -14.90 15.88
CA THR A 9 21.79 -14.98 17.29
C THR A 9 20.53 -14.88 18.17
N ILE A 10 20.54 -15.51 19.35
CA ILE A 10 19.40 -15.44 20.30
C ILE A 10 18.98 -13.97 20.51
N PRO A 11 19.92 -13.00 20.63
CA PRO A 11 19.54 -11.60 20.75
C PRO A 11 18.85 -10.98 19.53
N GLN A 12 19.33 -11.27 18.32
CA GLN A 12 18.74 -10.76 17.08
C GLN A 12 17.34 -11.32 16.85
N ARG A 13 17.14 -12.63 17.10
CA ARG A 13 15.83 -13.27 16.97
C ARG A 13 14.82 -12.61 17.90
N ARG A 14 15.19 -12.34 19.15
CA ARG A 14 14.32 -11.67 20.13
C ARG A 14 13.95 -10.26 19.71
N LEU A 15 14.91 -9.45 19.21
CA LEU A 15 14.61 -8.12 18.68
C LEU A 15 13.65 -8.17 17.48
N MET A 16 13.90 -9.04 16.50
CA MET A 16 13.01 -9.22 15.35
C MET A 16 11.62 -9.66 15.77
N GLU A 17 11.52 -10.58 16.73
CA GLU A 17 10.23 -11.01 17.28
C GLU A 17 9.47 -9.85 17.92
N ILE A 18 10.14 -8.97 18.68
CA ILE A 18 9.51 -7.78 19.27
C ILE A 18 8.98 -6.86 18.18
N PHE A 19 9.79 -6.52 17.17
CA PHE A 19 9.36 -5.66 16.06
C PHE A 19 8.23 -6.29 15.22
N ALA A 20 8.23 -7.61 15.04
CA ALA A 20 7.24 -8.30 14.22
C ALA A 20 5.92 -8.60 14.94
N LYS A 21 5.96 -8.89 16.25
CA LYS A 21 4.79 -9.32 17.04
C LYS A 21 4.07 -8.18 17.72
N THR A 22 4.73 -7.04 17.92
CA THR A 22 4.06 -5.91 18.57
C THR A 22 3.19 -5.22 17.54
N GLU A 23 1.88 -5.42 17.62
CA GLU A 23 0.94 -4.66 16.81
C GLU A 23 1.17 -3.17 17.08
N VAL A 24 1.48 -2.40 16.03
CA VAL A 24 1.51 -0.94 16.10
C VAL A 24 0.06 -0.45 16.10
N ARG A 25 -0.67 -0.71 17.18
CA ARG A 25 -2.01 -0.17 17.43
C ARG A 25 -1.94 0.80 18.60
N GLY A 26 -1.94 2.10 18.30
CA GLY A 26 -1.84 3.20 19.25
C GLY A 26 -0.83 4.27 18.82
N ASP A 27 -0.94 5.47 19.40
CA ASP A 27 -0.50 6.73 18.78
C ASP A 27 1.01 6.88 18.51
N TYR A 28 1.90 6.13 19.17
CA TYR A 28 3.36 6.27 19.01
C TYR A 28 4.17 4.98 19.20
N SER A 29 3.59 3.78 19.00
CA SER A 29 4.30 2.50 19.20
C SER A 29 4.81 2.23 20.64
N ASP A 30 4.19 2.84 21.66
CA ASP A 30 4.58 2.70 23.09
C ASP A 30 4.72 1.23 23.54
N GLN A 31 3.84 0.34 23.07
CA GLN A 31 3.92 -1.09 23.38
C GLN A 31 5.21 -1.76 22.86
N CYS A 32 5.64 -1.41 21.65
CA CYS A 32 6.87 -1.93 21.06
C CYS A 32 8.08 -1.45 21.88
N VAL A 33 8.08 -0.17 22.24
CA VAL A 33 9.14 0.41 23.07
C VAL A 33 9.21 -0.22 24.46
N ARG A 34 8.07 -0.47 25.11
CA ARG A 34 8.05 -1.21 26.39
C ARG A 34 8.65 -2.61 26.26
N ALA A 35 8.32 -3.34 25.20
CA ALA A 35 8.87 -4.66 24.94
C ALA A 35 10.39 -4.61 24.68
N LEU A 36 10.86 -3.63 23.91
CA LEU A 36 12.29 -3.42 23.65
C LEU A 36 13.06 -3.08 24.93
N LEU A 37 12.53 -2.19 25.78
CA LEU A 37 13.16 -1.85 27.06
C LEU A 37 13.13 -3.00 28.07
N ALA A 38 12.04 -3.77 28.11
CA ALA A 38 11.98 -4.98 28.93
C ALA A 38 13.05 -5.99 28.50
N TYR A 39 13.25 -6.15 27.20
CA TYR A 39 14.30 -6.99 26.66
C TYR A 39 15.70 -6.46 26.96
N ALA A 40 15.92 -5.14 26.90
CA ALA A 40 17.18 -4.54 27.34
C ALA A 40 17.46 -4.83 28.84
N ARG A 41 16.43 -4.78 29.69
CA ARG A 41 16.54 -5.15 31.11
C ARG A 41 16.89 -6.63 31.29
N GLU A 42 16.29 -7.53 30.51
CA GLU A 42 16.65 -8.97 30.50
C GLU A 42 18.14 -9.16 30.19
N LEU A 43 18.63 -8.55 29.11
CA LEU A 43 20.04 -8.64 28.72
C LEU A 43 21.00 -8.10 29.78
N LEU A 44 20.65 -6.97 30.43
CA LEU A 44 21.45 -6.38 31.50
C LEU A 44 21.62 -7.38 32.65
N ASN A 45 20.52 -8.00 33.07
CA ASN A 45 20.53 -8.97 34.15
C ASN A 45 21.39 -10.20 33.82
N GLU A 46 21.32 -10.71 32.59
CA GLU A 46 22.14 -11.85 32.13
C GLU A 46 23.65 -11.54 32.18
N HIS A 47 24.03 -10.29 31.93
CA HIS A 47 25.42 -9.84 31.89
C HIS A 47 25.88 -9.21 33.22
N GLY A 48 25.06 -9.29 34.27
CA GLY A 48 25.39 -8.76 35.60
C GLY A 48 25.36 -7.23 35.72
N TYR A 49 24.80 -6.53 34.73
CA TYR A 49 24.59 -5.09 34.78
C TYR A 49 23.21 -4.75 35.37
N GLN A 50 23.08 -3.54 35.90
CA GLN A 50 21.83 -3.02 36.44
C GLN A 50 21.67 -1.55 36.04
N SER A 51 20.48 -1.16 35.60
CA SER A 51 20.09 0.25 35.45
C SER A 51 18.94 0.54 36.41
N LYS A 52 19.20 1.37 37.41
CA LYS A 52 18.20 1.79 38.39
C LYS A 52 17.07 2.54 37.68
N THR A 53 17.44 3.40 36.74
CA THR A 53 16.47 4.24 36.03
C THR A 53 15.59 3.40 35.09
N LEU A 54 16.16 2.46 34.34
CA LEU A 54 15.39 1.56 33.46
C LEU A 54 14.42 0.69 34.26
N ASN A 55 14.85 0.16 35.40
CA ASN A 55 13.99 -0.61 36.29
C ASN A 55 12.82 0.25 36.78
N ALA A 56 13.11 1.46 37.28
CA ALA A 56 12.06 2.36 37.77
C ALA A 56 11.06 2.79 36.68
N LEU A 57 11.54 3.01 35.45
CA LEU A 57 10.70 3.29 34.26
C LEU A 57 9.72 2.14 33.99
N LEU A 58 10.24 0.91 33.90
CA LEU A 58 9.44 -0.27 33.55
C LEU A 58 8.49 -0.69 34.68
N ASP A 59 8.87 -0.48 35.94
CA ASP A 59 8.08 -0.84 37.10
C ASP A 59 7.08 0.26 37.50
N GLY A 60 7.09 1.42 36.82
CA GLY A 60 6.17 2.52 37.08
C GLY A 60 6.37 3.19 38.44
N THR A 61 7.60 3.17 38.98
CA THR A 61 7.91 3.68 40.33
C THR A 61 8.49 5.09 40.34
N LEU A 62 8.58 5.73 39.17
CA LEU A 62 9.08 7.09 39.04
C LEU A 62 8.11 8.12 39.65
N PRO A 63 8.64 9.23 40.20
CA PRO A 63 7.80 10.33 40.67
C PRO A 63 7.14 11.05 39.49
N ARG A 64 6.05 11.78 39.77
CA ARG A 64 5.41 12.66 38.77
C ARG A 64 6.41 13.66 38.21
N LEU A 65 6.33 13.88 36.90
CA LEU A 65 7.25 14.75 36.16
C LEU A 65 6.71 16.17 36.15
N ASP A 66 7.55 17.13 36.50
CA ASP A 66 7.23 18.56 36.42
C ASP A 66 7.45 19.04 34.98
N PHE A 67 6.35 19.15 34.22
CA PHE A 67 6.40 19.58 32.83
C PHE A 67 6.75 21.06 32.70
N GLY A 68 6.29 21.91 33.61
CA GLY A 68 6.63 23.34 33.61
C GLY A 68 8.14 23.55 33.76
N ARG A 69 8.77 22.82 34.67
CA ARG A 69 10.24 22.85 34.84
C ARG A 69 10.98 22.30 33.64
N TYR A 70 10.52 21.18 33.07
CA TYR A 70 11.12 20.62 31.85
C TYR A 70 11.03 21.59 30.68
N TYR A 71 9.84 22.15 30.46
CA TYR A 71 9.56 23.13 29.43
C TYR A 71 10.50 24.34 29.55
N HIS A 72 10.62 24.90 30.75
CA HIS A 72 11.55 26.01 31.04
C HIS A 72 12.99 25.66 30.67
N MET A 73 13.47 24.48 31.10
CA MET A 73 14.83 24.03 30.80
C MET A 73 15.09 23.84 29.30
N VAL A 74 14.14 23.28 28.55
CA VAL A 74 14.25 23.14 27.08
C VAL A 74 14.33 24.51 26.42
N MET A 75 13.46 25.44 26.80
CA MET A 75 13.46 26.81 26.27
C MET A 75 14.77 27.53 26.59
N CYS A 76 15.27 27.44 27.83
CA CYS A 76 16.57 28.00 28.21
C CYS A 76 17.71 27.42 27.37
N SER A 77 17.69 26.11 27.08
CA SER A 77 18.72 25.46 26.26
C SER A 77 18.68 25.89 24.80
N ILE A 78 17.52 26.24 24.24
CA ILE A 78 17.39 26.63 22.82
C ILE A 78 17.76 28.09 22.62
N TYR A 79 17.41 28.94 23.57
CA TYR A 79 17.62 30.39 23.49
C TYR A 79 18.84 30.89 24.28
N ASP A 80 19.68 29.98 24.79
CA ASP A 80 20.89 30.27 25.58
C ASP A 80 20.62 31.19 26.80
N PHE A 81 19.54 30.94 27.54
CA PHE A 81 19.21 31.65 28.78
C PHE A 81 19.73 30.92 30.02
N ASP A 82 20.03 31.67 31.09
CA ASP A 82 20.39 31.09 32.40
C ASP A 82 19.19 30.30 32.96
N PRO A 83 19.32 28.98 33.21
CA PRO A 83 18.25 28.14 33.74
C PRO A 83 17.76 28.57 35.13
N ASN A 84 18.56 29.34 35.87
CA ASN A 84 18.16 29.90 37.17
C ASN A 84 17.27 31.14 37.05
N THR A 85 17.15 31.72 35.85
CA THR A 85 16.23 32.83 35.60
C THR A 85 14.81 32.26 35.59
N PRO A 86 13.87 32.78 36.40
CA PRO A 86 12.49 32.35 36.33
C PRO A 86 11.90 32.68 34.96
N GLY A 87 11.58 31.65 34.18
CA GLY A 87 10.88 31.80 32.91
C GLY A 87 9.37 31.89 33.08
N THR A 88 8.68 32.24 31.99
CA THR A 88 7.22 32.20 31.93
C THR A 88 6.77 30.73 31.87
N PRO A 89 5.99 30.24 32.85
CA PRO A 89 5.50 28.87 32.82
C PRO A 89 4.46 28.70 31.71
N PRO A 90 4.29 27.48 31.17
CA PRO A 90 3.47 27.25 29.98
C PRO A 90 1.99 27.64 30.19
N GLU A 91 1.47 27.57 31.41
CA GLU A 91 0.08 27.97 31.73
C GLU A 91 -0.16 29.48 31.61
N GLN A 92 0.89 30.30 31.57
CA GLN A 92 0.81 31.76 31.44
C GLN A 92 0.97 32.25 30.00
N LEU A 93 1.32 31.36 29.06
CA LEU A 93 1.40 31.69 27.64
C LEU A 93 0.01 31.75 27.02
N SER A 94 -0.16 32.57 25.98
CA SER A 94 -1.37 32.45 25.18
C SER A 94 -1.43 31.07 24.50
N PRO A 95 -2.62 30.53 24.20
CA PRO A 95 -2.75 29.22 23.55
C PRO A 95 -1.94 29.11 22.25
N ARG A 96 -1.81 30.22 21.50
CA ARG A 96 -1.02 30.28 20.28
C ARG A 96 0.48 30.18 20.56
N GLU A 97 0.99 30.97 21.51
CA GLU A 97 2.41 30.95 21.87
C GLU A 97 2.85 29.59 22.41
N TYR A 98 2.02 28.96 23.24
CA TYR A 98 2.26 27.60 23.74
C TYR A 98 2.31 26.57 22.60
N ARG A 99 1.39 26.65 21.64
CA ARG A 99 1.40 25.73 20.50
C ARG A 99 2.60 25.97 19.58
N ASP A 100 2.93 27.22 19.30
CA ASP A 100 4.06 27.58 18.46
C ASP A 100 5.38 27.12 19.11
N SER A 101 5.53 27.22 20.44
CA SER A 101 6.72 26.71 21.13
C SER A 101 6.83 25.19 21.06
N LEU A 102 5.75 24.45 21.31
CA LEU A 102 5.76 22.98 21.20
C LEU A 102 6.15 22.51 19.80
N LEU A 103 5.63 23.14 18.75
CA LEU A 103 5.92 22.78 17.37
C LEU A 103 7.37 23.02 16.97
N ASN A 104 8.01 24.06 17.51
CA ASN A 104 9.34 24.49 17.09
C ASN A 104 10.46 24.00 18.01
N CYS A 105 10.17 23.75 19.28
CA CYS A 105 11.18 23.52 20.31
C CYS A 105 11.15 22.10 20.91
N PHE A 106 10.07 21.34 20.70
CA PHE A 106 9.87 20.05 21.36
C PHE A 106 9.66 18.92 20.34
N PRO A 107 9.95 17.66 20.70
CA PRO A 107 9.56 16.50 19.90
C PRO A 107 8.04 16.50 19.62
N LYS A 108 7.66 16.03 18.43
CA LYS A 108 6.28 16.06 17.95
C LYS A 108 5.26 15.46 18.94
N ILE A 109 5.65 14.40 19.65
CA ILE A 109 4.81 13.73 20.64
C ILE A 109 4.25 14.68 21.72
N PHE A 110 4.99 15.72 22.12
CA PHE A 110 4.50 16.69 23.11
C PHE A 110 3.36 17.55 22.56
N CYS A 111 3.47 18.00 21.31
CA CYS A 111 2.42 18.78 20.66
C CYS A 111 1.12 17.96 20.49
N ASP A 112 1.26 16.67 20.22
CA ASP A 112 0.12 15.80 19.96
C ASP A 112 -0.58 15.38 21.26
N LEU A 113 0.17 15.08 22.34
CA LEU A 113 -0.38 14.59 23.61
C LEU A 113 -0.76 15.69 24.61
N PHE A 114 -0.12 16.87 24.54
CA PHE A 114 -0.37 17.98 25.44
C PHE A 114 -0.85 19.20 24.64
N PRO A 115 -2.11 19.16 24.15
CA PRO A 115 -2.68 20.26 23.39
C PRO A 115 -2.89 21.53 24.22
N GLU A 116 -2.95 21.37 25.54
CA GLU A 116 -3.05 22.42 26.55
C GLU A 116 -1.95 22.21 27.60
N PRO A 117 -1.46 23.28 28.26
CA PRO A 117 -0.46 23.17 29.32
C PRO A 117 -0.88 22.24 30.46
N VAL A 118 0.05 21.40 30.91
CA VAL A 118 -0.11 20.56 32.09
C VAL A 118 1.04 20.81 33.06
N GLN A 119 0.75 20.84 34.36
CA GLN A 119 1.80 21.04 35.35
C GLN A 119 2.59 19.74 35.61
N TYR A 120 1.88 18.62 35.69
CA TYR A 120 2.46 17.32 36.05
C TYR A 120 2.06 16.21 35.06
N ILE A 121 3.03 15.38 34.70
CA ILE A 121 2.83 14.20 33.85
C ILE A 121 3.06 12.94 34.69
N ALA A 122 2.17 11.96 34.54
CA ALA A 122 2.28 10.66 35.18
C ALA A 122 3.20 9.75 34.34
N PRO A 123 4.33 9.26 34.89
CA PRO A 123 5.33 8.53 34.10
C PRO A 123 4.84 7.18 33.56
N ASP A 124 3.90 6.56 34.25
CA ASP A 124 3.33 5.25 33.92
C ASP A 124 2.42 5.30 32.69
N GLN A 125 1.79 6.46 32.42
CA GLN A 125 0.82 6.64 31.34
C GLN A 125 1.46 6.65 29.95
N ASN A 126 2.69 7.19 29.83
CA ASN A 126 3.39 7.23 28.54
C ASN A 126 4.90 7.14 28.75
N LEU A 127 5.48 6.01 28.35
CA LEU A 127 6.89 5.74 28.55
C LEU A 127 7.75 6.64 27.66
N LEU A 128 7.28 6.96 26.45
CA LEU A 128 7.98 7.81 25.50
C LEU A 128 8.11 9.25 26.00
N ILE A 129 7.05 9.82 26.58
CA ILE A 129 7.14 11.15 27.21
C ILE A 129 8.12 11.14 28.37
N THR A 130 8.03 10.14 29.24
CA THR A 130 8.95 10.01 30.38
C THR A 130 10.40 9.90 29.89
N TRP A 131 10.62 9.13 28.83
CA TRP A 131 11.92 8.98 28.20
C TRP A 131 12.50 10.31 27.70
N GLU A 132 11.69 11.09 26.97
CA GLU A 132 12.09 12.41 26.46
C GLU A 132 12.30 13.46 27.56
N MET A 133 11.63 13.29 28.71
CA MET A 133 11.82 14.12 29.90
C MET A 133 13.06 13.70 30.72
N TRP A 134 14.20 13.56 30.04
CA TRP A 134 15.55 13.23 30.56
C TRP A 134 15.79 11.81 31.07
N TYR A 135 14.76 11.00 31.30
CA TYR A 135 14.99 9.65 31.82
C TYR A 135 15.70 8.75 30.80
N GLY A 136 15.50 8.95 29.49
CA GLY A 136 16.28 8.28 28.46
C GLY A 136 17.77 8.60 28.54
N ASP A 137 18.13 9.87 28.79
CA ASP A 137 19.52 10.28 28.97
C ASP A 137 20.14 9.72 30.25
N LEU A 138 19.36 9.64 31.34
CA LEU A 138 19.81 9.00 32.58
C LEU A 138 20.11 7.52 32.38
N VAL A 139 19.23 6.77 31.69
CA VAL A 139 19.50 5.37 31.33
C VAL A 139 20.76 5.28 30.46
N LYS A 140 20.93 6.18 29.49
CA LYS A 140 22.10 6.20 28.61
C LYS A 140 23.40 6.43 29.37
N GLN A 141 23.37 7.33 30.36
CA GLN A 141 24.51 7.61 31.24
C GLN A 141 24.84 6.42 32.15
N GLU A 142 23.82 5.80 32.77
CA GLU A 142 24.00 4.60 33.60
C GLU A 142 24.64 3.45 32.81
N LEU A 143 24.32 3.34 31.52
CA LEU A 143 24.77 2.25 30.66
C LEU A 143 25.96 2.63 29.75
N ALA A 144 26.57 3.81 29.93
CA ALA A 144 27.60 4.32 29.04
C ALA A 144 28.88 3.47 29.01
N ASN A 145 29.18 2.78 30.13
CA ASN A 145 30.42 2.03 30.34
C ASN A 145 30.24 0.52 30.21
N ILE A 146 29.18 0.05 29.55
CA ILE A 146 29.04 -1.38 29.25
C ILE A 146 30.16 -1.80 28.28
N ASP A 147 30.99 -2.75 28.69
CA ASP A 147 32.12 -3.24 27.89
C ASP A 147 31.70 -4.23 26.79
N ASP A 148 30.43 -4.66 26.81
CA ASP A 148 29.83 -5.54 25.79
C ASP A 148 29.43 -4.74 24.52
N GLU A 149 30.03 -5.09 23.38
CA GLU A 149 29.76 -4.47 22.08
C GLU A 149 28.39 -4.83 21.48
N GLU A 150 27.90 -6.05 21.71
CA GLU A 150 26.59 -6.49 21.24
C GLU A 150 25.50 -5.75 21.97
N MET A 151 25.63 -5.68 23.29
CA MET A 151 24.71 -4.98 24.14
C MET A 151 24.66 -3.48 23.84
N ARG A 152 25.82 -2.84 23.65
CA ARG A 152 25.88 -1.42 23.25
C ARG A 152 25.18 -1.20 21.89
N SER A 153 25.35 -2.13 20.95
CA SER A 153 24.68 -2.08 19.65
C SER A 153 23.16 -2.18 19.79
N ILE A 154 22.67 -3.14 20.56
CA ILE A 154 21.23 -3.34 20.83
C ILE A 154 20.64 -2.10 21.50
N LEU A 155 21.28 -1.60 22.56
CA LEU A 155 20.82 -0.41 23.27
C LEU A 155 20.71 0.77 22.30
N ARG A 156 21.73 1.03 21.47
CA ARG A 156 21.70 2.11 20.47
C ARG A 156 20.54 1.99 19.48
N ILE A 157 20.22 0.77 19.02
CA ILE A 157 19.08 0.53 18.13
C ILE A 157 17.77 0.90 18.84
N ILE A 158 17.63 0.51 20.11
CA ILE A 158 16.45 0.84 20.91
C ILE A 158 16.34 2.35 21.11
N TYR A 159 17.44 3.04 21.44
CA TYR A 159 17.48 4.51 21.55
C TYR A 159 17.01 5.18 20.25
N ASP A 160 17.56 4.77 19.10
CA ASP A 160 17.18 5.38 17.82
C ASP A 160 15.72 5.10 17.46
N TYR A 161 15.21 3.91 17.75
CA TYR A 161 13.81 3.57 17.52
C TYR A 161 12.86 4.44 18.35
N ILE A 162 13.19 4.69 19.62
CA ILE A 162 12.40 5.58 20.48
C ILE A 162 12.41 7.01 19.91
N GLN A 163 13.56 7.48 19.42
CA GLN A 163 13.68 8.79 18.75
C GLN A 163 12.84 8.89 17.47
N VAL A 164 12.73 7.81 16.70
CA VAL A 164 11.80 7.74 15.56
C VAL A 164 10.36 7.91 16.02
N CYS A 165 9.98 7.26 17.12
CA CYS A 165 8.62 7.30 17.65
C CYS A 165 8.23 8.71 18.14
N VAL A 166 9.14 9.43 18.81
CA VAL A 166 8.81 10.71 19.49
C VAL A 166 8.98 11.96 18.63
N SER A 167 9.94 11.98 17.72
CA SER A 167 10.33 13.20 17.00
C SER A 167 9.48 13.45 15.76
N GLY A 168 9.14 12.39 15.01
CA GLY A 168 8.58 12.51 13.66
C GLY A 168 9.55 13.10 12.61
N TRP A 169 10.83 13.29 12.92
CA TRP A 169 11.79 13.87 11.97
C TRP A 169 12.47 12.78 11.11
N PRO A 170 12.61 12.98 9.79
CA PRO A 170 13.17 11.97 8.88
C PRO A 170 14.60 11.52 9.23
N ILE A 171 15.41 12.40 9.84
CA ILE A 171 16.80 12.09 10.18
C ILE A 171 16.91 10.94 11.18
N PHE A 172 16.04 10.89 12.20
CA PHE A 172 16.07 9.79 13.17
C PHE A 172 15.66 8.46 12.53
N HIS A 173 14.74 8.49 11.56
CA HIS A 173 14.37 7.30 10.79
C HIS A 173 15.55 6.80 9.96
N GLN A 174 16.31 7.70 9.32
CA GLN A 174 17.54 7.32 8.60
C GLN A 174 18.60 6.73 9.54
N CYS A 175 18.81 7.34 10.71
CA CYS A 175 19.74 6.82 11.72
C CYS A 175 19.34 5.43 12.20
N PHE A 176 18.07 5.24 12.60
CA PHE A 176 17.54 3.95 13.02
C PHE A 176 17.71 2.90 11.91
N MET A 177 17.22 3.18 10.69
CA MET A 177 17.31 2.23 9.58
C MET A 177 18.75 1.86 9.25
N SER A 178 19.67 2.82 9.27
CA SER A 178 21.09 2.58 9.04
C SER A 178 21.68 1.64 10.11
N ARG A 179 21.49 1.95 11.41
CA ARG A 179 22.04 1.13 12.50
C ARG A 179 21.37 -0.24 12.59
N TRP A 180 20.05 -0.30 12.41
CA TRP A 180 19.30 -1.55 12.39
C TRP A 180 19.75 -2.45 11.25
N THR A 181 19.85 -1.90 10.03
CA THR A 181 20.32 -2.64 8.85
C THR A 181 21.76 -3.11 9.05
N GLN A 182 22.64 -2.23 9.55
CA GLN A 182 24.02 -2.62 9.85
C GLN A 182 24.08 -3.76 10.86
N TYR A 183 23.31 -3.70 11.95
CA TYR A 183 23.27 -4.75 12.97
C TYR A 183 22.72 -6.09 12.45
N LEU A 184 21.81 -6.06 11.48
CA LEU A 184 21.34 -7.25 10.78
C LEU A 184 22.37 -7.80 9.79
N LEU A 185 23.21 -6.95 9.19
CA LEU A 185 24.18 -7.34 8.15
C LEU A 185 25.57 -7.72 8.69
N THR A 186 25.96 -7.27 9.88
CA THR A 186 27.30 -7.53 10.44
C THR A 186 27.44 -8.84 11.22
N ARG A 187 26.35 -9.60 11.36
CA ARG A 187 26.37 -10.94 11.98
C ARG A 187 26.17 -11.96 10.88
N GLU A 188 26.98 -13.01 10.90
CA GLU A 188 26.94 -14.11 9.94
C GLU A 188 25.49 -14.54 9.74
N TRP A 189 24.92 -14.16 8.59
CA TRP A 189 23.84 -14.94 8.04
C TRP A 189 24.44 -16.33 7.89
N PRO A 190 23.84 -17.40 8.44
CA PRO A 190 24.36 -18.73 8.14
C PRO A 190 24.47 -18.80 6.62
N ASP A 191 25.65 -19.14 6.12
CA ASP A 191 25.96 -19.37 4.70
C ASP A 191 25.13 -20.56 4.21
N ASN A 192 23.82 -20.34 4.17
CA ASN A 192 22.80 -21.20 3.64
C ASN A 192 22.51 -20.71 2.22
N GLU A 193 23.58 -20.37 1.47
CA GLU A 193 23.50 -20.00 0.06
C GLU A 193 22.70 -21.05 -0.71
N ASP A 194 22.85 -22.32 -0.37
CA ASP A 194 22.16 -23.42 -1.03
C ASP A 194 20.65 -23.42 -0.72
N PHE A 195 20.25 -23.14 0.52
CA PHE A 195 18.84 -22.94 0.89
C PHE A 195 18.23 -21.72 0.18
N TYR A 196 18.96 -20.61 0.11
CA TYR A 196 18.47 -19.40 -0.58
C TYR A 196 18.45 -19.57 -2.11
N LYS A 197 19.38 -20.32 -2.70
CA LYS A 197 19.36 -20.70 -4.11
C LYS A 197 18.16 -21.60 -4.42
N GLU A 198 17.86 -22.57 -3.56
CA GLU A 198 16.69 -23.44 -3.71
C GLU A 198 15.38 -22.63 -3.58
N LYS A 199 15.26 -21.78 -2.56
CA LYS A 199 14.13 -20.85 -2.39
C LYS A 199 13.95 -19.89 -3.56
N TRP A 200 15.05 -19.35 -4.08
CA TRP A 200 15.02 -18.48 -5.25
C TRP A 200 14.57 -19.21 -6.52
N LEU A 201 14.99 -20.47 -6.68
CA LEU A 201 14.52 -21.33 -7.78
C LEU A 201 13.01 -21.61 -7.65
N GLU A 202 12.53 -22.00 -6.47
CA GLU A 202 11.09 -22.18 -6.19
C GLU A 202 10.28 -20.90 -6.49
N GLU A 203 10.75 -19.74 -6.02
CA GLU A 203 10.07 -18.46 -6.22
C GLU A 203 10.10 -18.02 -7.69
N LYS A 204 11.20 -18.29 -8.39
CA LYS A 204 11.32 -18.04 -9.83
C LYS A 204 10.34 -18.92 -10.62
N GLU A 205 10.22 -20.20 -10.28
CA GLU A 205 9.24 -21.10 -10.90
C GLU A 205 7.80 -20.63 -10.66
N LEU A 206 7.48 -20.18 -9.45
CA LEU A 206 6.19 -19.59 -9.12
C LEU A 206 5.93 -18.31 -9.92
N ARG A 207 6.90 -17.39 -10.01
CA ARG A 207 6.78 -16.16 -10.81
C ARG A 207 6.56 -16.47 -12.28
N GLU A 208 7.30 -17.43 -12.84
CA GLU A 208 7.12 -17.87 -14.22
C GLU A 208 5.75 -18.54 -14.44
N ALA A 209 5.27 -19.34 -13.49
CA ALA A 209 3.93 -19.92 -13.52
C ALA A 209 2.83 -18.86 -13.44
N PHE A 210 2.98 -17.84 -12.59
CA PHE A 210 2.07 -16.69 -12.52
C PHE A 210 2.10 -15.88 -13.81
N GLN A 211 3.27 -15.65 -14.40
CA GLN A 211 3.39 -14.97 -15.70
C GLN A 211 2.71 -15.76 -16.82
N LYS A 212 2.89 -17.08 -16.88
CA LYS A 212 2.20 -17.95 -17.84
C LYS A 212 0.68 -17.91 -17.65
N THR A 213 0.22 -17.98 -16.41
CA THR A 213 -1.22 -17.92 -16.07
C THR A 213 -1.81 -16.55 -16.41
N ASN A 214 -1.11 -15.46 -16.10
CA ASN A 214 -1.53 -14.10 -16.46
C ASN A 214 -1.54 -13.89 -17.97
N ALA A 215 -0.56 -14.44 -18.71
CA ALA A 215 -0.56 -14.40 -20.18
C ALA A 215 -1.74 -15.19 -20.77
N TYR A 216 -2.07 -16.35 -20.18
CA TYR A 216 -3.25 -17.13 -20.56
C TYR A 216 -4.55 -16.35 -20.30
N LEU A 217 -4.72 -15.80 -19.10
CA LEU A 217 -5.89 -15.00 -18.74
C LEU A 217 -6.00 -13.71 -19.55
N ALA A 218 -4.88 -13.07 -19.89
CA ALA A 218 -4.87 -11.90 -20.77
C ALA A 218 -5.32 -12.26 -22.19
N LYS A 219 -4.88 -13.43 -22.70
CA LYS A 219 -5.33 -13.95 -23.99
C LYS A 219 -6.81 -14.31 -23.96
N GLU A 220 -7.28 -14.99 -22.93
CA GLU A 220 -8.69 -15.36 -22.76
C GLU A 220 -9.57 -14.10 -22.64
N ASN A 221 -9.15 -13.10 -21.87
CA ASN A 221 -9.83 -11.80 -21.77
C ASN A 221 -9.85 -11.04 -23.10
N GLN A 222 -8.77 -11.13 -23.89
CA GLN A 222 -8.73 -10.55 -25.23
C GLN A 222 -9.72 -11.26 -26.16
N GLU A 223 -9.76 -12.60 -26.13
CA GLU A 223 -10.73 -13.40 -26.88
C GLU A 223 -12.18 -13.10 -26.47
N TYR A 224 -12.46 -12.97 -25.16
CA TYR A 224 -13.76 -12.52 -24.66
C TYR A 224 -14.09 -11.07 -25.06
N SER A 225 -13.13 -10.15 -25.00
CA SER A 225 -13.29 -8.76 -25.41
C SER A 225 -13.60 -8.66 -26.91
N ASP A 226 -12.91 -9.44 -27.73
CA ASP A 226 -13.14 -9.49 -29.17
C ASP A 226 -14.48 -10.17 -29.50
N ALA A 227 -14.88 -11.20 -28.75
CA ALA A 227 -16.22 -11.79 -28.83
C ALA A 227 -17.34 -10.82 -28.38
N LEU A 228 -17.06 -9.91 -27.42
CA LEU A 228 -17.98 -8.85 -27.00
C LEU A 228 -18.09 -7.71 -28.01
N LYS A 229 -17.03 -7.46 -28.79
CA LYS A 229 -17.03 -6.50 -29.90
C LYS A 229 -17.75 -7.02 -31.14
N GLU A 230 -18.04 -8.32 -31.23
CA GLU A 230 -18.85 -8.86 -32.32
C GLU A 230 -20.23 -8.20 -32.37
N ARG A 231 -20.50 -7.55 -33.50
CA ARG A 231 -21.78 -6.92 -33.79
C ARG A 231 -22.60 -7.79 -34.73
N PHE A 232 -23.90 -7.72 -34.54
CA PHE A 232 -24.88 -8.54 -35.20
C PHE A 232 -25.96 -7.66 -35.85
N ILE A 233 -26.50 -8.10 -36.97
CA ILE A 233 -27.57 -7.41 -37.69
C ILE A 233 -28.45 -8.44 -38.40
N THR A 234 -29.72 -8.08 -38.65
CA THR A 234 -30.59 -8.90 -39.51
C THR A 234 -30.34 -8.55 -40.98
N ILE A 235 -30.51 -9.52 -41.89
CA ILE A 235 -30.35 -9.28 -43.34
C ILE A 235 -31.32 -8.18 -43.82
N ALA A 236 -32.52 -8.12 -43.26
CA ALA A 236 -33.52 -7.09 -43.59
C ALA A 236 -33.06 -5.68 -43.19
N ASP A 237 -32.50 -5.51 -41.98
CA ASP A 237 -32.02 -4.21 -41.52
C ASP A 237 -30.77 -3.77 -42.27
N ALA A 238 -29.88 -4.72 -42.60
CA ALA A 238 -28.72 -4.47 -43.45
C ALA A 238 -29.13 -4.00 -44.86
N ALA A 239 -30.12 -4.64 -45.50
CA ALA A 239 -30.61 -4.25 -46.82
C ALA A 239 -31.19 -2.84 -46.81
N ARG A 240 -32.01 -2.51 -45.81
CA ARG A 240 -32.56 -1.15 -45.65
C ARG A 240 -31.47 -0.12 -45.43
N ALA A 241 -30.49 -0.41 -44.56
CA ALA A 241 -29.40 0.51 -44.25
C ALA A 241 -28.58 0.85 -45.51
N VAL A 242 -28.21 -0.17 -46.29
CA VAL A 242 -27.43 -0.02 -47.51
C VAL A 242 -28.21 0.75 -48.58
N LEU A 243 -29.49 0.41 -48.81
CA LEU A 243 -30.30 1.05 -49.86
C LEU A 243 -30.70 2.48 -49.51
N ARG A 244 -30.88 2.83 -48.23
CA ARG A 244 -31.10 4.22 -47.81
C ARG A 244 -29.89 5.11 -48.11
N VAL A 245 -28.68 4.58 -47.94
CA VAL A 245 -27.45 5.30 -48.33
C VAL A 245 -27.35 5.44 -49.86
N ALA A 246 -27.75 4.41 -50.60
CA ALA A 246 -27.70 4.41 -52.06
C ALA A 246 -28.69 5.37 -52.72
N TYR A 247 -29.95 5.38 -52.24
CA TYR A 247 -31.03 6.14 -52.87
C TYR A 247 -31.32 7.47 -52.19
N SER A 248 -30.71 7.76 -51.02
CA SER A 248 -30.99 8.96 -50.22
C SER A 248 -32.49 9.19 -49.96
N GLN A 249 -33.24 8.10 -49.81
CA GLN A 249 -34.69 8.08 -49.61
C GLN A 249 -35.05 7.06 -48.52
N ASP A 250 -36.10 7.34 -47.73
CA ASP A 250 -36.50 6.47 -46.62
C ASP A 250 -37.33 5.27 -47.03
N ASN A 251 -38.04 5.35 -48.17
CA ASN A 251 -38.94 4.30 -48.65
C ASN A 251 -38.23 3.35 -49.62
N VAL A 252 -37.52 2.37 -49.06
CA VAL A 252 -36.75 1.35 -49.81
C VAL A 252 -37.21 -0.08 -49.52
N GLU A 253 -38.41 -0.25 -48.97
CA GLU A 253 -38.88 -1.53 -48.42
C GLU A 253 -39.00 -2.63 -49.48
N LYS A 254 -39.45 -2.28 -50.69
CA LYS A 254 -39.65 -3.26 -51.77
C LYS A 254 -38.31 -3.78 -52.30
N GLU A 255 -37.36 -2.88 -52.50
CA GLU A 255 -36.00 -3.14 -52.96
C GLU A 255 -35.19 -3.89 -51.87
N ALA A 256 -35.37 -3.51 -50.60
CA ALA A 256 -34.74 -4.17 -49.46
C ALA A 256 -35.24 -5.62 -49.30
N ASP A 257 -36.53 -5.87 -49.45
CA ASP A 257 -37.10 -7.23 -49.37
C ASP A 257 -36.60 -8.11 -50.53
N ALA A 258 -36.46 -7.54 -51.74
CA ALA A 258 -35.89 -8.21 -52.89
C ALA A 258 -34.42 -8.61 -52.65
N TRP A 259 -33.58 -7.70 -52.13
CA TRP A 259 -32.18 -8.01 -51.83
C TRP A 259 -32.05 -9.02 -50.68
N ARG A 260 -32.90 -8.92 -49.64
CA ARG A 260 -32.98 -9.94 -48.57
C ARG A 260 -33.26 -11.33 -49.14
N LYS A 261 -34.23 -11.46 -50.03
CA LYS A 261 -34.57 -12.74 -50.68
C LYS A 261 -33.39 -13.28 -51.50
N ARG A 262 -32.72 -12.44 -52.29
CA ARG A 262 -31.50 -12.84 -53.04
C ARG A 262 -30.42 -13.45 -52.14
N ILE A 263 -30.16 -12.83 -50.98
CA ILE A 263 -29.15 -13.33 -50.04
C ILE A 263 -29.60 -14.64 -49.37
N THR A 264 -30.88 -14.72 -48.99
CA THR A 264 -31.43 -15.88 -48.27
C THR A 264 -31.57 -17.11 -49.19
N GLU A 265 -31.96 -16.90 -50.44
CA GLU A 265 -32.18 -17.95 -51.44
C GLU A 265 -30.91 -18.29 -52.23
N GLY A 266 -29.96 -17.35 -52.32
CA GLY A 266 -28.72 -17.47 -53.09
C GLY A 266 -27.65 -18.40 -52.51
N ARG A 267 -27.98 -19.23 -51.51
CA ARG A 267 -27.07 -20.17 -50.81
C ARG A 267 -25.76 -19.51 -50.34
N VAL A 268 -25.81 -18.26 -49.90
CA VAL A 268 -24.63 -17.61 -49.30
C VAL A 268 -24.44 -18.14 -47.88
N ASP A 269 -23.23 -18.61 -47.56
CA ASP A 269 -22.92 -19.05 -46.20
C ASP A 269 -22.89 -17.84 -45.24
N LEU A 270 -23.93 -17.73 -44.43
CA LEU A 270 -24.08 -16.72 -43.40
C LEU A 270 -23.66 -17.23 -42.00
N GLY A 271 -23.28 -18.51 -41.88
CA GLY A 271 -22.98 -19.17 -40.60
C GLY A 271 -24.19 -19.30 -39.67
N ASP A 272 -23.90 -19.56 -38.39
CA ASP A 272 -24.91 -19.73 -37.36
C ASP A 272 -25.64 -18.43 -37.02
N ALA A 273 -26.97 -18.50 -37.01
CA ALA A 273 -27.82 -17.37 -36.65
C ALA A 273 -28.10 -17.35 -35.15
N ILE A 274 -28.04 -16.17 -34.54
CA ILE A 274 -28.58 -15.94 -33.20
C ILE A 274 -30.08 -15.61 -33.33
N ALA A 275 -30.93 -16.40 -32.68
CA ALA A 275 -32.36 -16.12 -32.62
C ALA A 275 -32.65 -15.03 -31.58
N GLY A 276 -33.39 -13.99 -31.99
CA GLY A 276 -33.93 -12.97 -31.08
C GLY A 276 -35.46 -13.03 -31.01
N ARG A 277 -36.06 -12.07 -30.27
CA ARG A 277 -37.53 -11.96 -30.13
C ARG A 277 -38.26 -12.05 -31.47
N GLN A 278 -39.43 -12.69 -31.44
CA GLN A 278 -40.33 -12.86 -32.59
C GLN A 278 -39.71 -13.66 -33.76
N GLY A 279 -38.71 -14.52 -33.49
CA GLY A 279 -38.11 -15.39 -34.50
C GLY A 279 -37.15 -14.69 -35.47
N ARG A 280 -36.73 -13.45 -35.16
CA ARG A 280 -35.75 -12.72 -35.97
C ARG A 280 -34.38 -13.38 -35.86
N LYS A 281 -33.70 -13.56 -37.00
CA LYS A 281 -32.36 -14.14 -37.07
C LYS A 281 -31.31 -13.05 -37.26
N PHE A 282 -30.35 -13.01 -36.35
CA PHE A 282 -29.23 -12.08 -36.34
C PHE A 282 -27.95 -12.81 -36.74
N TYR A 283 -27.14 -12.18 -37.59
CA TYR A 283 -25.92 -12.75 -38.15
C TYR A 283 -24.73 -11.83 -37.88
N SER A 284 -23.53 -12.40 -37.81
CA SER A 284 -22.29 -11.63 -37.67
C SER A 284 -22.13 -10.65 -38.83
N VAL A 285 -21.86 -9.38 -38.51
CA VAL A 285 -21.75 -8.28 -39.50
C VAL A 285 -20.73 -8.59 -40.59
N ALA A 286 -19.59 -9.19 -40.26
CA ALA A 286 -18.55 -9.52 -41.23
C ALA A 286 -19.06 -10.47 -42.33
N LYS A 287 -19.91 -11.44 -41.96
CA LYS A 287 -20.53 -12.38 -42.90
C LYS A 287 -21.62 -11.70 -43.73
N VAL A 288 -22.42 -10.85 -43.08
CA VAL A 288 -23.48 -10.07 -43.75
C VAL A 288 -22.88 -9.12 -44.79
N ILE A 289 -21.86 -8.33 -44.45
CA ILE A 289 -21.17 -7.42 -45.40
C ILE A 289 -20.69 -8.19 -46.64
N ARG A 290 -19.99 -9.32 -46.44
CA ARG A 290 -19.53 -10.16 -47.56
C ARG A 290 -20.68 -10.68 -48.43
N ALA A 291 -21.80 -11.07 -47.82
CA ALA A 291 -22.98 -11.52 -48.54
C ALA A 291 -23.60 -10.40 -49.39
N PHE A 292 -23.68 -9.19 -48.84
CA PHE A 292 -24.17 -8.01 -49.57
C PHE A 292 -23.24 -7.63 -50.71
N GLN A 293 -21.92 -7.60 -50.49
CA GLN A 293 -20.91 -7.33 -51.54
C GLN A 293 -21.00 -8.36 -52.67
N LYS A 294 -21.08 -9.66 -52.34
CA LYS A 294 -21.16 -10.75 -53.34
C LYS A 294 -22.47 -10.75 -54.14
N THR A 295 -23.55 -10.22 -53.57
CA THR A 295 -24.87 -10.15 -54.22
C THR A 295 -25.22 -8.74 -54.71
N ASN A 296 -24.26 -7.83 -54.66
CA ASN A 296 -24.45 -6.45 -55.06
C ASN A 296 -24.72 -6.37 -56.57
N ARG A 297 -25.88 -5.84 -56.92
CA ARG A 297 -26.26 -5.49 -58.30
C ARG A 297 -26.56 -4.00 -58.43
N GLU A 298 -26.33 -3.26 -57.36
CA GLU A 298 -26.56 -1.83 -57.25
C GLU A 298 -25.23 -1.09 -57.50
N THR A 299 -25.28 0.19 -57.85
CA THR A 299 -24.09 1.04 -58.03
C THR A 299 -23.52 1.53 -56.68
N ILE A 300 -23.38 0.62 -55.72
CA ILE A 300 -22.91 0.91 -54.35
C ILE A 300 -21.53 0.30 -54.20
N THR A 301 -20.59 1.04 -53.62
CA THR A 301 -19.24 0.52 -53.38
C THR A 301 -19.18 -0.42 -52.17
N ASP A 302 -18.21 -1.32 -52.17
CA ASP A 302 -17.99 -2.26 -51.05
C ASP A 302 -17.77 -1.56 -49.71
N GLY A 303 -17.14 -0.37 -49.72
CA GLY A 303 -16.95 0.48 -48.55
C GLY A 303 -18.27 1.06 -48.02
N GLN A 304 -19.12 1.58 -48.91
CA GLN A 304 -20.45 2.10 -48.52
C GLN A 304 -21.36 1.00 -47.95
N ILE A 305 -21.28 -0.22 -48.48
CA ILE A 305 -21.98 -1.38 -47.92
C ILE A 305 -21.48 -1.67 -46.50
N ALA A 306 -20.16 -1.69 -46.29
CA ALA A 306 -19.57 -1.98 -44.99
C ALA A 306 -19.93 -0.91 -43.95
N ASP A 307 -19.85 0.37 -44.30
CA ASP A 307 -20.12 1.50 -43.40
C ASP A 307 -21.60 1.55 -42.99
N ALA A 308 -22.51 1.39 -43.95
CA ALA A 308 -23.95 1.41 -43.70
C ALA A 308 -24.39 0.28 -42.76
N ILE A 309 -23.83 -0.93 -42.93
CA ILE A 309 -24.14 -2.09 -42.11
C ILE A 309 -23.53 -1.92 -40.70
N ASN A 310 -22.27 -1.51 -40.59
CA ASN A 310 -21.61 -1.29 -39.30
C ASN A 310 -22.31 -0.22 -38.44
N ALA A 311 -22.85 0.82 -39.06
CA ALA A 311 -23.59 1.90 -38.39
C ALA A 311 -24.92 1.43 -37.75
N LYS A 312 -25.51 0.34 -38.25
CA LYS A 312 -26.78 -0.21 -37.75
C LYS A 312 -26.64 -1.51 -36.97
N ALA A 313 -25.43 -2.06 -36.89
CA ALA A 313 -25.19 -3.29 -36.17
C ALA A 313 -25.22 -3.10 -34.66
N ILE A 314 -25.73 -4.12 -33.97
CA ILE A 314 -25.96 -4.12 -32.52
C ILE A 314 -24.98 -5.11 -31.87
N PRO A 315 -24.30 -4.76 -30.76
CA PRO A 315 -23.43 -5.71 -30.08
C PRO A 315 -24.25 -6.86 -29.47
N LYS A 316 -23.63 -8.05 -29.37
CA LYS A 316 -24.28 -9.29 -28.91
C LYS A 316 -25.05 -9.13 -27.59
N ASN A 317 -24.51 -8.39 -26.63
CA ASN A 317 -25.10 -8.13 -25.31
C ASN A 317 -26.31 -7.19 -25.32
N ARG A 318 -26.60 -6.53 -26.44
CA ARG A 318 -27.79 -5.67 -26.65
C ARG A 318 -28.77 -6.26 -27.66
N LEU A 319 -28.55 -7.51 -28.09
CA LEU A 319 -29.54 -8.20 -28.90
C LEU A 319 -30.85 -8.34 -28.10
N PRO A 320 -32.01 -8.10 -28.73
CA PRO A 320 -33.29 -8.27 -28.07
C PRO A 320 -33.50 -9.77 -27.77
N GLN A 321 -33.21 -10.17 -26.52
CA GLN A 321 -33.44 -11.50 -25.96
C GLN A 321 -34.92 -11.82 -25.87
#